data_AF-A0A412KCH5-F1
#
_entry.id   AF-A0A412KCH5-F1
#
_cell.length_a   1.000
_cell.length_b   1.000
_cell.length_c   1.000
_cell.angle_alpha   90.00
_cell.angle_beta   90.00
_cell.angle_gamma   90.00
#
_symmetry.space_group_name_H-M   'P 1'
#
loop_
_entity.id
_entity.type
_entity.pdbx_description
1 polymer ?
#
loop_
_entity_poly.entity_id
_entity_poly.type
_entity_poly.pdbx_seq_one_letter_code
_entity_poly.pdbx_strand_id
1 'polypeptide(L)'
;MAPWTISNETDAFSCTTENNKTITWGNYIDLENIALLGPNKMHTLVNKVIQGCNEGKPWQWNLQTHNKQPEKGIHIDYINKTIKWWSIYEDDWAINPFNALWPGWTLHSKGDNYEWHENITGYKMRDWKQDVTQCKNTLTQTIKQGIRTNPIERLTGALAKQGVDMRIRPATFQFVPSRMEQPPERIFAYLDRLESDEPLPPARFINRDGEIIPACQ
;
A
#
# COMPACT_ATOMS: atom_id res chain seq x y z
N MET A 1 13.31 4.97 5.84
CA MET A 1 14.26 3.85 6.04
C MET A 1 14.55 3.29 4.67
N ALA A 2 15.79 2.92 4.34
CA ALA A 2 16.07 2.49 2.99
C ALA A 2 15.53 1.08 2.72
N PRO A 3 14.99 0.78 1.52
CA PRO A 3 14.29 -0.49 1.25
C PRO A 3 15.20 -1.73 1.30
N TRP A 4 16.51 -1.55 1.39
CA TRP A 4 17.49 -2.62 1.57
C TRP A 4 17.74 -3.01 3.04
N THR A 5 17.19 -2.25 3.99
CA THR A 5 17.19 -2.61 5.40
C THR A 5 16.02 -3.54 5.65
N ILE A 6 16.31 -4.83 5.89
CA ILE A 6 15.28 -5.76 6.35
C ILE A 6 14.69 -5.20 7.62
N SER A 7 13.38 -5.03 7.59
CA SER A 7 12.60 -4.39 8.63
C SER A 7 11.40 -5.26 8.97
N ASN A 8 10.85 -5.07 10.16
CA ASN A 8 9.59 -5.70 10.55
C ASN A 8 8.40 -4.86 10.07
N GLU A 9 8.56 -4.18 8.93
CA GLU A 9 7.49 -3.45 8.26
C GLU A 9 6.51 -4.46 7.66
N THR A 10 5.28 -4.01 7.47
CA THR A 10 4.15 -4.92 7.27
C THR A 10 3.84 -5.21 5.82
N ASP A 11 4.42 -4.49 4.86
CA ASP A 11 4.16 -4.71 3.44
C ASP A 11 4.76 -6.05 2.97
N ALA A 12 4.05 -6.69 2.03
CA ALA A 12 4.34 -8.06 1.63
C ALA A 12 5.30 -8.11 0.45
N PHE A 13 6.50 -8.63 0.67
CA PHE A 13 7.46 -8.90 -0.40
C PHE A 13 7.51 -10.40 -0.67
N SER A 14 7.43 -10.80 -1.94
CA SER A 14 7.75 -12.16 -2.32
C SER A 14 8.56 -12.24 -3.60
N CYS A 15 9.23 -13.38 -3.78
CA CYS A 15 10.07 -13.66 -4.93
C CYS A 15 10.00 -15.14 -5.30
N THR A 16 9.76 -15.44 -6.58
CA THR A 16 10.06 -16.74 -7.17
C THR A 16 11.47 -16.68 -7.77
N THR A 17 12.39 -17.42 -7.17
CA THR A 17 13.79 -17.53 -7.58
C THR A 17 13.95 -18.42 -8.81
N GLU A 18 15.13 -18.41 -9.43
CA GLU A 18 15.44 -19.18 -10.63
C GLU A 18 15.33 -20.70 -10.44
N ASN A 19 15.44 -21.18 -9.19
CA ASN A 19 15.22 -22.59 -8.83
C ASN A 19 13.77 -22.92 -8.49
N ASN A 20 12.82 -22.07 -8.90
CA ASN A 20 11.38 -22.24 -8.73
C ASN A 20 10.95 -22.36 -7.26
N LYS A 21 11.62 -21.64 -6.36
CA LYS A 21 11.23 -21.52 -4.95
C LYS A 21 10.65 -20.15 -4.69
N THR A 22 9.52 -20.11 -3.99
CA THR A 22 8.92 -18.85 -3.54
C THR A 22 9.37 -18.56 -2.12
N ILE A 23 9.90 -17.36 -1.89
CA ILE A 23 10.21 -16.81 -0.57
C ILE A 23 9.38 -15.56 -0.33
N THR A 24 8.83 -15.41 0.86
CA THR A 24 7.98 -14.28 1.27
C THR A 24 8.48 -13.71 2.58
N TRP A 25 8.56 -12.38 2.67
CA TRP A 25 8.97 -11.64 3.86
C TRP A 25 8.32 -10.26 3.90
N GLY A 26 8.21 -9.70 5.09
CA GLY A 26 7.77 -8.34 5.34
C GLY A 26 8.93 -7.36 5.14
N ASN A 27 8.68 -6.26 4.43
CA ASN A 27 9.62 -5.16 4.27
C ASN A 27 8.90 -3.92 3.75
N TYR A 28 9.44 -2.73 3.97
CA TYR A 28 8.90 -1.50 3.40
C TYR A 28 8.92 -1.53 1.86
N ILE A 29 7.77 -1.27 1.23
CA ILE A 29 7.64 -1.20 -0.22
C ILE A 29 7.44 0.25 -0.68
N ASP A 30 8.37 0.67 -1.53
CA ASP A 30 8.30 1.88 -2.32
C ASP A 30 8.72 1.50 -3.74
N LEU A 31 7.76 1.61 -4.67
CA LEU A 31 7.91 1.18 -6.03
C LEU A 31 9.06 1.95 -6.72
N GLU A 32 9.20 3.26 -6.51
CA GLU A 32 10.27 4.06 -7.10
C GLU A 32 11.65 3.57 -6.66
N ASN A 33 11.82 3.29 -5.37
CA ASN A 33 13.09 2.79 -4.87
C ASN A 33 13.40 1.38 -5.41
N ILE A 34 12.40 0.52 -5.56
CA ILE A 34 12.58 -0.81 -6.17
C ILE A 34 12.95 -0.66 -7.65
N ALA A 35 12.34 0.29 -8.38
CA ALA A 35 12.70 0.62 -9.75
C ALA A 35 14.18 0.97 -9.86
N LEU A 36 14.65 1.85 -8.97
CA LEU A 36 16.02 2.37 -8.91
C LEU A 36 17.07 1.31 -8.56
N LEU A 37 16.70 0.24 -7.86
CA LEU A 37 17.61 -0.87 -7.58
C LEU A 37 17.96 -1.66 -8.85
N GLY A 38 16.98 -1.87 -9.72
CA GLY A 38 17.10 -2.76 -10.87
C GLY A 38 17.21 -4.24 -10.46
N PRO A 39 17.14 -5.16 -11.45
CA PRO A 39 17.03 -6.59 -11.18
C PRO A 39 18.24 -7.18 -10.45
N ASN A 40 19.46 -6.74 -10.76
CA ASN A 40 20.68 -7.32 -10.18
C ASN A 40 20.84 -7.00 -8.69
N LYS A 41 20.56 -5.76 -8.29
CA LYS A 41 20.62 -5.38 -6.87
C LYS A 41 19.46 -5.99 -6.09
N MET A 42 18.29 -6.08 -6.71
CA MET A 42 17.17 -6.77 -6.11
C MET A 42 17.45 -8.26 -5.89
N HIS A 43 18.13 -8.92 -6.83
CA HIS A 43 18.57 -10.31 -6.69
C HIS A 43 19.54 -10.48 -5.52
N THR A 44 20.46 -9.53 -5.34
CA THR A 44 21.36 -9.50 -4.19
C THR A 44 20.59 -9.42 -2.87
N LEU A 45 19.53 -8.61 -2.81
CA LEU A 45 18.66 -8.53 -1.63
C LEU A 45 17.92 -9.84 -1.38
N VAL A 46 17.36 -10.47 -2.41
CA VAL A 46 16.68 -11.78 -2.30
C VAL A 46 17.63 -12.84 -1.73
N ASN A 47 18.85 -12.94 -2.26
CA ASN A 47 19.85 -13.89 -1.77
C ASN A 47 20.24 -13.63 -0.31
N LYS A 48 20.34 -12.35 0.09
CA LYS A 48 20.58 -11.98 1.48
C LYS A 48 19.43 -12.46 2.39
N VAL A 49 18.18 -12.31 1.96
CA VAL A 49 17.01 -12.80 2.71
C VAL A 49 17.06 -14.33 2.85
N ILE A 50 17.30 -15.05 1.74
CA ILE A 50 17.43 -16.51 1.74
C ILE A 50 18.52 -16.97 2.71
N GLN A 51 19.70 -16.36 2.63
CA GLN A 51 20.81 -16.67 3.53
C GLN A 51 20.42 -16.42 4.99
N GLY A 52 19.82 -15.27 5.30
CA GLY A 52 19.39 -14.97 6.66
C GLY A 52 18.35 -15.96 7.20
N CYS A 53 17.40 -16.38 6.38
CA CYS A 53 16.44 -17.43 6.75
C CYS A 53 17.13 -18.76 7.03
N ASN A 54 18.12 -19.16 6.21
CA ASN A 54 18.91 -20.37 6.44
C ASN A 54 19.78 -20.29 7.70
N GLU A 55 20.19 -19.08 8.10
CA GLU A 55 20.89 -18.79 9.37
C GLU A 55 19.94 -18.72 10.58
N GLY A 56 18.63 -18.94 10.40
CA GLY A 56 17.64 -18.92 11.47
C GLY A 56 17.10 -17.54 11.83
N LYS A 57 17.33 -16.51 11.01
CA LYS A 57 16.71 -15.19 11.22
C LYS A 57 15.20 -15.27 10.93
N PRO A 58 14.35 -14.62 11.73
CA PRO A 58 12.89 -14.68 11.61
C PRO A 58 12.40 -13.73 10.50
N TRP A 59 12.97 -13.83 9.30
CA TRP A 59 12.64 -12.97 8.17
C TRP A 59 11.54 -13.56 7.29
N GLN A 60 11.27 -14.86 7.36
CA GLN A 60 10.14 -15.43 6.64
C GLN A 60 8.83 -14.84 7.17
N TRP A 61 7.89 -14.59 6.26
CA TRP A 61 6.60 -13.97 6.54
C TRP A 61 5.88 -14.55 7.77
N ASN A 62 5.86 -15.88 7.88
CA ASN A 62 5.20 -16.61 8.97
C ASN A 62 5.94 -16.55 10.32
N LEU A 63 7.17 -16.07 10.34
CA LEU A 63 7.99 -15.90 11.54
C LEU A 63 8.03 -14.45 12.04
N GLN A 64 7.47 -13.52 11.26
CA GLN A 64 7.43 -12.10 11.59
C GLN A 64 6.16 -11.72 12.36
N THR A 65 6.29 -10.72 13.23
CA THR A 65 5.14 -10.10 13.89
C THR A 65 4.58 -8.98 13.03
N HIS A 66 3.36 -9.13 12.53
CA HIS A 66 2.66 -8.14 11.72
C HIS A 66 1.79 -7.24 12.60
N ASN A 67 2.32 -6.09 13.03
CA ASN A 67 1.59 -5.15 13.89
C ASN A 67 0.48 -4.38 13.17
N LYS A 68 0.51 -4.39 11.83
CA LYS A 68 -0.47 -3.80 10.92
C LYS A 68 -0.61 -4.74 9.72
N GLN A 69 -1.70 -4.58 8.99
CA GLN A 69 -1.89 -5.29 7.74
C GLN A 69 -1.05 -4.64 6.62
N PRO A 70 -0.44 -5.42 5.70
CA PRO A 70 0.29 -4.92 4.52
C PRO A 70 -0.60 -4.01 3.70
N GLU A 71 -0.18 -2.76 3.47
CA GLU A 71 -0.93 -1.84 2.61
C GLU A 71 -0.50 -1.99 1.14
N LYS A 72 0.64 -2.64 0.93
CA LYS A 72 1.21 -2.93 -0.38
C LYS A 72 1.75 -4.35 -0.44
N GLY A 73 1.89 -4.85 -1.66
CA GLY A 73 2.66 -6.05 -1.90
C GLY A 73 3.33 -6.06 -3.26
N ILE A 74 4.45 -6.77 -3.34
CA ILE A 74 5.18 -7.00 -4.58
C ILE A 74 5.61 -8.45 -4.68
N HIS A 75 5.46 -9.02 -5.87
CA HIS A 75 6.00 -10.32 -6.24
C HIS A 75 6.95 -10.16 -7.42
N ILE A 76 8.17 -10.68 -7.28
CA ILE A 76 9.19 -10.68 -8.33
C ILE A 76 9.41 -12.12 -8.80
N ASP A 77 9.18 -12.37 -10.08
CA ASP A 77 9.38 -13.67 -10.70
C ASP A 77 10.60 -13.61 -11.63
N TYR A 78 11.72 -14.20 -11.19
CA TYR A 78 12.97 -14.24 -11.96
C TYR A 78 12.94 -15.20 -13.14
N ILE A 79 12.03 -16.17 -13.15
CA ILE A 79 11.88 -17.13 -14.25
C ILE A 79 11.19 -16.43 -15.43
N ASN A 80 10.03 -15.82 -15.16
CA ASN A 80 9.24 -15.15 -16.19
C ASN A 80 9.64 -13.69 -16.41
N LYS A 81 10.56 -13.17 -15.61
CA LYS A 81 10.97 -11.75 -15.59
C LYS A 81 9.77 -10.83 -15.44
N THR A 82 8.91 -11.13 -14.46
CA THR A 82 7.73 -10.30 -14.18
C THR A 82 7.79 -9.72 -12.78
N ILE A 83 7.21 -8.54 -12.63
CA ILE A 83 6.92 -7.91 -11.36
C ILE A 83 5.41 -7.70 -11.31
N LYS A 84 4.77 -8.18 -10.26
CA LYS A 84 3.36 -7.92 -9.98
C LYS A 84 3.28 -7.19 -8.66
N TRP A 85 2.51 -6.12 -8.58
CA TRP A 85 2.39 -5.35 -7.35
C TRP A 85 0.96 -4.89 -7.13
N TRP A 86 0.60 -4.69 -5.87
CA TRP A 86 -0.72 -4.23 -5.44
C TRP A 86 -0.57 -3.19 -4.32
N SER A 87 -1.56 -2.33 -4.18
CA SER A 87 -1.71 -1.39 -3.07
C SER A 87 -3.19 -1.10 -2.80
N ILE A 88 -3.53 -0.89 -1.53
CA ILE A 88 -4.87 -0.46 -1.11
C ILE A 88 -5.14 1.04 -1.35
N TYR A 89 -4.15 1.77 -1.87
CA TYR A 89 -4.29 3.16 -2.31
C TYR A 89 -3.55 3.38 -3.64
N GLU A 90 -3.83 4.51 -4.29
CA GLU A 90 -3.16 4.88 -5.53
C GLU A 90 -1.68 5.20 -5.25
N ASP A 91 -0.77 4.36 -5.74
CA ASP A 91 0.70 4.53 -5.61
C ASP A 91 1.45 4.17 -6.91
N ASP A 92 0.79 4.36 -8.05
CA ASP A 92 1.26 3.94 -9.38
C ASP A 92 2.24 4.96 -10.01
N TRP A 93 2.86 5.82 -9.20
CA TRP A 93 3.68 6.93 -9.71
C TRP A 93 4.99 6.47 -10.36
N ALA A 94 5.52 5.31 -9.94
CA ALA A 94 6.83 4.81 -10.33
C ALA A 94 6.86 3.91 -11.58
N ILE A 95 5.74 3.69 -12.27
CA ILE A 95 5.67 2.78 -13.45
C ILE A 95 6.66 3.19 -14.56
N ASN A 96 6.85 4.49 -14.78
CA ASN A 96 7.76 5.00 -15.82
C ASN A 96 9.25 4.65 -15.57
N PRO A 97 9.81 4.88 -14.36
CA PRO A 97 11.13 4.39 -13.98
C PRO A 97 11.36 2.88 -14.20
N PHE A 98 10.35 2.03 -13.96
CA PHE A 98 10.53 0.58 -14.15
C PHE A 98 10.85 0.19 -15.59
N ASN A 99 10.11 0.74 -16.55
CA ASN A 99 10.32 0.41 -17.97
C ASN A 99 11.74 0.76 -18.44
N ALA A 100 12.37 1.78 -17.86
CA ALA A 100 13.74 2.17 -18.18
C ALA A 100 14.81 1.35 -17.42
N LEU A 101 14.56 1.03 -16.15
CA LEU A 101 15.57 0.48 -15.23
C LEU A 101 15.53 -1.05 -15.09
N TRP A 102 14.47 -1.68 -15.60
CA TRP A 102 14.27 -3.13 -15.58
C TRP A 102 14.16 -3.67 -17.02
N PRO A 103 15.23 -3.62 -17.83
CA PRO A 103 15.17 -4.02 -19.23
C PRO A 103 14.83 -5.50 -19.39
N GLY A 104 13.84 -5.80 -20.23
CA GLY A 104 13.37 -7.16 -20.49
C GLY A 104 12.52 -7.76 -19.37
N TRP A 105 12.05 -6.94 -18.43
CA TRP A 105 11.05 -7.31 -17.42
C TRP A 105 9.70 -6.66 -17.75
N THR A 106 8.63 -7.28 -17.26
CA THR A 106 7.27 -6.74 -17.37
C THR A 106 6.72 -6.42 -15.99
N LEU A 107 6.19 -5.20 -15.80
CA LEU A 107 5.52 -4.76 -14.57
C LEU A 107 4.01 -4.82 -14.75
N HIS A 108 3.29 -5.38 -13.77
CA HIS A 108 1.84 -5.40 -13.71
C HIS A 108 1.34 -4.77 -12.41
N SER A 109 0.63 -3.65 -12.50
CA SER A 109 -0.20 -3.15 -11.40
C SER A 109 -1.45 -4.01 -11.27
N LYS A 110 -1.80 -4.37 -10.03
CA LYS A 110 -2.96 -5.20 -9.69
C LYS A 110 -4.00 -4.45 -8.87
N GLY A 111 -3.82 -3.14 -8.65
CA GLY A 111 -4.70 -2.36 -7.79
C GLY A 111 -4.71 -2.92 -6.37
N ASP A 112 -5.89 -3.07 -5.78
CA ASP A 112 -6.12 -3.60 -4.44
C ASP A 112 -6.28 -5.13 -4.40
N ASN A 113 -6.22 -5.81 -5.54
CA ASN A 113 -6.31 -7.27 -5.61
C ASN A 113 -5.06 -7.87 -4.97
N TYR A 114 -5.07 -8.14 -3.68
CA TYR A 114 -3.98 -8.80 -2.96
C TYR A 114 -4.15 -10.32 -2.92
N GLU A 115 -5.34 -10.84 -3.24
CA GLU A 115 -5.69 -12.26 -3.19
C GLU A 115 -4.85 -13.09 -4.17
N TRP A 116 -4.46 -12.54 -5.33
CA TRP A 116 -3.50 -13.24 -6.20
C TRP A 116 -2.14 -13.44 -5.50
N HIS A 117 -1.74 -12.51 -4.64
CA HIS A 117 -0.47 -12.59 -3.92
C HIS A 117 -0.57 -13.64 -2.81
N GLU A 118 -1.73 -13.75 -2.16
CA GLU A 118 -2.06 -14.85 -1.24
C GLU A 118 -1.96 -16.20 -1.94
N ASN A 119 -2.53 -16.32 -3.15
CA ASN A 119 -2.50 -17.56 -3.94
C ASN A 119 -1.07 -17.99 -4.32
N ILE A 120 -0.18 -17.04 -4.64
CA ILE A 120 1.22 -17.35 -4.99
C ILE A 120 2.03 -17.75 -3.76
N THR A 121 1.80 -17.10 -2.63
CA THR A 121 2.64 -17.25 -1.43
C THR A 121 2.12 -18.29 -0.45
N GLY A 122 0.83 -18.63 -0.52
CA GLY A 122 0.13 -19.45 0.47
C GLY A 122 -0.14 -18.72 1.80
N TYR A 123 0.15 -17.42 1.88
CA TYR A 123 -0.05 -16.64 3.10
C TYR A 123 -1.18 -15.64 2.95
N LYS A 124 -2.01 -15.54 3.98
CA LYS A 124 -2.99 -14.46 4.11
C LYS A 124 -2.25 -13.12 4.24
N MET A 125 -2.52 -12.19 3.34
CA MET A 125 -1.96 -10.84 3.33
C MET A 125 -2.84 -9.93 4.18
N ARG A 126 -4.15 -9.92 3.96
CA ARG A 126 -5.09 -9.06 4.69
C ARG A 126 -6.29 -9.82 5.21
N ASP A 127 -6.90 -9.29 6.26
CA ASP A 127 -8.09 -9.77 6.92
C ASP A 127 -9.25 -8.78 6.71
N TRP A 128 -10.26 -9.24 5.99
CA TRP A 128 -11.46 -8.48 5.68
C TRP A 128 -12.13 -7.84 6.91
N LYS A 129 -12.24 -8.56 8.03
CA LYS A 129 -12.89 -8.03 9.23
C LYS A 129 -12.07 -6.91 9.85
N GLN A 130 -10.75 -7.05 9.85
CA GLN A 130 -9.85 -5.98 10.26
C GLN A 130 -9.94 -4.77 9.35
N ASP A 131 -10.10 -4.96 8.03
CA ASP A 131 -10.29 -3.86 7.06
C ASP A 131 -11.59 -3.08 7.31
N VAL A 132 -12.70 -3.80 7.51
CA VAL A 132 -13.98 -3.18 7.87
C VAL A 132 -13.89 -2.45 9.21
N THR A 133 -13.23 -3.05 10.21
CA THR A 133 -13.01 -2.44 11.52
C THR A 133 -12.17 -1.17 11.42
N GLN A 134 -11.09 -1.18 10.62
CA GLN A 134 -10.24 -0.02 10.37
C GLN A 134 -11.02 1.11 9.69
N CYS A 135 -11.88 0.78 8.72
CA CYS A 135 -12.77 1.73 8.06
C CYS A 135 -13.75 2.36 9.07
N LYS A 136 -14.45 1.56 9.88
CA LYS A 136 -15.35 2.03 10.94
C LYS A 136 -14.66 2.98 11.91
N ASN A 137 -13.45 2.62 12.36
CA ASN A 137 -12.66 3.45 13.26
C ASN A 137 -12.26 4.78 12.62
N THR A 138 -11.78 4.75 11.37
CA THR A 138 -11.37 5.95 10.62
C THR A 138 -12.53 6.91 10.41
N LEU A 139 -13.69 6.38 10.02
CA LEU A 139 -14.91 7.16 9.88
C LEU A 139 -15.32 7.76 11.21
N THR A 140 -15.41 6.96 12.28
CA THR A 140 -15.76 7.41 13.63
C THR A 140 -14.87 8.57 14.09
N GLN A 141 -13.55 8.46 13.91
CA GLN A 141 -12.62 9.53 14.26
C GLN A 141 -12.83 10.77 13.41
N THR A 142 -13.10 10.61 12.11
CA THR A 142 -13.42 11.72 11.21
C THR A 142 -14.70 12.43 11.63
N ILE A 143 -15.75 11.71 12.06
CA ILE A 143 -16.98 12.32 12.60
C ILE A 143 -16.68 13.12 13.86
N LYS A 144 -15.94 12.52 14.80
CA LYS A 144 -15.57 13.16 16.09
C LYS A 144 -14.76 14.43 15.89
N GLN A 145 -13.91 14.49 14.87
CA GLN A 145 -13.17 15.70 14.51
C GLN A 145 -14.09 16.86 14.08
N GLY A 146 -15.30 16.56 13.63
CA GLY A 146 -16.29 17.56 13.24
C GLY A 146 -15.85 18.40 12.03
N ILE A 147 -16.34 19.64 11.98
CA ILE A 147 -16.01 20.57 10.90
C ILE A 147 -14.54 20.95 10.99
N ARG A 148 -13.76 20.60 9.95
CA ARG A 148 -12.36 21.02 9.84
C ARG A 148 -12.29 22.52 9.59
N THR A 149 -11.44 23.21 10.33
CA THR A 149 -11.12 24.62 10.08
C THR A 149 -10.31 24.75 8.79
N ASN A 150 -10.32 25.95 8.20
CA ASN A 150 -9.51 26.22 7.01
C ASN A 150 -8.02 25.99 7.35
N PRO A 151 -7.30 25.09 6.64
CA PRO A 151 -5.90 24.78 6.97
C PRO A 151 -4.98 26.01 6.89
N ILE A 152 -5.35 27.04 6.13
CA ILE A 152 -4.59 28.28 6.02
C ILE A 152 -4.51 29.05 7.33
N GLU A 153 -5.52 28.96 8.20
CA GLU A 153 -5.48 29.61 9.52
C GLU A 153 -4.36 29.06 10.41
N ARG A 154 -4.08 27.75 10.32
CA ARG A 154 -2.98 27.13 11.08
C ARG A 154 -1.63 27.52 10.49
N LEU A 155 -1.52 27.54 9.16
CA LEU A 155 -0.29 27.89 8.46
C LEU A 155 0.10 29.34 8.71
N THR A 156 -0.84 30.28 8.63
CA THR A 156 -0.59 31.70 8.93
C THR A 156 -0.16 31.89 10.37
N GLY A 157 -0.85 31.25 11.32
CA GLY A 157 -0.48 31.32 12.73
C GLY A 157 0.94 30.81 12.99
N ALA A 158 1.35 29.73 12.31
CA ALA A 158 2.69 29.19 12.44
C ALA A 158 3.76 30.11 11.83
N LEU A 159 3.53 30.64 10.63
CA LEU A 159 4.49 31.50 9.92
C LEU A 159 4.59 32.90 10.53
N ALA A 160 3.48 33.47 11.00
CA ALA A 160 3.49 34.72 11.76
C ALA A 160 4.31 34.61 13.05
N LYS A 161 4.23 33.47 13.77
CA LYS A 161 5.08 33.19 14.94
C LYS A 161 6.58 33.12 14.60
N GLN A 162 6.92 32.86 13.34
CA GLN A 162 8.30 32.87 12.84
C GLN A 162 8.70 34.24 12.26
N GLY A 163 7.85 35.26 12.37
CA GLY A 163 8.12 36.61 11.87
C GLY A 163 7.99 36.76 10.36
N VAL A 164 7.38 35.80 9.67
CA VAL A 164 7.15 35.87 8.22
C VAL A 164 5.96 36.78 7.93
N ASP A 165 6.18 37.84 7.14
CA ASP A 165 5.10 38.67 6.61
C ASP A 165 4.40 37.96 5.44
N MET A 166 3.20 37.43 5.72
CA MET A 166 2.37 36.75 4.73
C MET A 166 1.22 37.62 4.25
N ARG A 167 1.11 37.78 2.93
CA ARG A 167 -0.08 38.35 2.28
C ARG A 167 -0.92 37.24 1.65
N ILE A 168 -2.11 37.02 2.19
CA ILE A 168 -3.04 36.01 1.69
C ILE A 168 -4.19 36.68 0.97
N ARG A 169 -4.58 36.11 -0.18
CA ARG A 169 -5.75 36.57 -0.92
C ARG A 169 -7.02 36.27 -0.11
N PRO A 170 -7.95 37.24 0.05
CA PRO A 170 -9.18 37.02 0.81
C PRO A 170 -10.00 35.81 0.36
N ALA A 171 -9.99 35.49 -0.94
CA ALA A 171 -10.65 34.31 -1.50
C ALA A 171 -10.20 32.99 -0.85
N THR A 172 -8.96 32.92 -0.34
CA THR A 172 -8.43 31.75 0.37
C THR A 172 -9.16 31.48 1.69
N PHE A 173 -9.84 32.47 2.26
CA PHE A 173 -10.67 32.30 3.46
C PHE A 173 -12.12 31.88 3.16
N GLN A 174 -12.55 31.88 1.89
CA GLN A 174 -13.89 31.42 1.47
C GLN A 174 -14.00 29.89 1.45
N PHE A 175 -13.44 29.23 2.47
CA PHE A 175 -13.46 27.80 2.61
C PHE A 175 -14.87 27.34 3.01
N VAL A 176 -15.47 26.51 2.17
CA VAL A 176 -16.72 25.81 2.50
C VAL A 176 -16.33 24.47 3.12
N PRO A 177 -16.46 24.30 4.45
CA PRO A 177 -16.15 23.01 5.06
C PRO A 177 -17.08 21.94 4.53
N SER A 178 -16.53 20.76 4.28
CA SER A 178 -17.33 19.56 4.07
C SER A 178 -18.22 19.34 5.28
N ARG A 179 -19.54 19.32 5.05
CA ARG A 179 -20.53 18.92 6.05
C ARG A 179 -20.95 17.51 5.72
N MET A 180 -20.92 16.61 6.70
CA MET A 180 -21.63 15.34 6.54
C MET A 180 -23.11 15.62 6.68
N GLU A 181 -23.79 15.78 5.54
CA GLU A 181 -25.23 16.06 5.48
C GLU A 181 -26.07 14.82 5.77
N GLN A 182 -25.50 13.61 5.63
CA GLN A 182 -26.20 12.35 5.88
C GLN A 182 -25.92 11.77 7.26
N PRO A 183 -26.94 11.13 7.88
CA PRO A 183 -26.79 10.45 9.16
C PRO A 183 -25.81 9.27 9.01
N PRO A 184 -24.73 9.21 9.81
CA PRO A 184 -23.71 8.18 9.70
C PRO A 184 -24.23 6.76 9.98
N GLU A 185 -25.41 6.63 10.59
CA GLU A 185 -26.05 5.36 10.95
C GLU A 185 -26.24 4.43 9.76
N ARG A 186 -26.60 4.96 8.58
CA ARG A 186 -26.76 4.13 7.37
C ARG A 186 -25.43 3.54 6.90
N ILE A 187 -24.34 4.31 7.01
CA ILE A 187 -23.00 3.87 6.64
C ILE A 187 -22.52 2.83 7.65
N PHE A 188 -22.68 3.09 8.95
CA PHE A 188 -22.28 2.13 9.99
C PHE A 188 -23.07 0.81 9.92
N ALA A 189 -24.38 0.86 9.69
CA ALA A 189 -25.18 -0.35 9.48
C ALA A 189 -24.78 -1.14 8.23
N TYR A 190 -24.26 -0.46 7.20
CA TYR A 190 -23.67 -1.15 6.04
C TYR A 190 -22.33 -1.80 6.39
N LEU A 191 -21.46 -1.09 7.11
CA LEU A 191 -20.18 -1.64 7.57
C LEU A 191 -20.36 -2.82 8.53
N ASP A 192 -21.35 -2.78 9.43
CA ASP A 192 -21.67 -3.89 10.33
C ASP A 192 -22.08 -5.17 9.56
N ARG A 193 -22.81 -5.00 8.45
CA ARG A 193 -23.14 -6.13 7.56
C ARG A 193 -21.88 -6.65 6.87
N LEU A 194 -21.06 -5.76 6.30
CA LEU A 194 -19.80 -6.16 5.67
C LEU A 194 -18.88 -6.92 6.64
N GLU A 195 -18.82 -6.54 7.91
CA GLU A 195 -18.02 -7.24 8.94
C GLU A 195 -18.50 -8.68 9.21
N SER A 196 -19.81 -8.92 9.02
CA SER A 196 -20.48 -10.19 9.33
C SER A 196 -20.55 -11.13 8.12
N ASP A 197 -20.59 -10.58 6.92
CA ASP A 197 -20.74 -11.30 5.66
C ASP A 197 -19.39 -11.76 5.07
N GLU A 198 -19.45 -12.54 3.99
CA GLU A 198 -18.27 -12.89 3.19
C GLU A 198 -17.62 -11.63 2.58
N PRO A 199 -16.28 -11.64 2.36
CA PRO A 199 -15.59 -10.54 1.70
C PRO A 199 -16.23 -10.18 0.35
N LEU A 200 -16.23 -8.89 0.03
CA LEU A 200 -16.63 -8.45 -1.31
C LEU A 200 -15.69 -9.05 -2.36
N PRO A 201 -16.19 -9.40 -3.56
CA PRO A 201 -15.32 -9.85 -4.63
C PRO A 201 -14.33 -8.74 -5.00
N PRO A 202 -13.13 -9.08 -5.50
CA PRO A 202 -12.14 -8.08 -5.90
C PRO A 202 -12.73 -7.07 -6.88
N ALA A 203 -12.40 -5.80 -6.68
CA ALA A 203 -12.86 -4.73 -7.55
C ALA A 203 -12.20 -4.84 -8.94
N ARG A 204 -12.89 -4.32 -9.97
CA ARG A 204 -12.23 -4.04 -11.25
C ARG A 204 -11.33 -2.85 -11.05
N PHE A 205 -10.09 -2.97 -11.50
CA PHE A 205 -9.11 -1.91 -11.42
C PHE A 205 -8.91 -1.27 -12.80
N ILE A 206 -8.83 0.05 -12.87
CA ILE A 206 -8.41 0.77 -14.07
C ILE A 206 -7.01 1.27 -13.79
N ASN A 207 -6.03 0.79 -14.54
CA ASN A 207 -4.65 1.22 -14.36
C ASN A 207 -4.45 2.65 -14.89
N ARG A 208 -3.27 3.20 -14.65
CA ARG A 208 -2.91 4.55 -15.08
C ARG A 208 -2.99 4.78 -16.59
N ASP A 209 -2.85 3.71 -17.38
CA ASP A 209 -2.94 3.73 -18.83
C ASP A 209 -4.39 3.62 -19.34
N GLY A 210 -5.37 3.56 -18.42
CA GLY A 210 -6.79 3.44 -18.73
C GLY A 210 -7.24 2.01 -19.05
N GLU A 211 -6.37 1.02 -18.83
CA GLU A 211 -6.69 -0.39 -19.07
C GLU A 211 -7.51 -0.96 -17.92
N ILE A 212 -8.65 -1.58 -18.26
CA ILE A 212 -9.48 -2.28 -17.30
C ILE A 212 -8.85 -3.64 -17.02
N ILE A 213 -8.31 -3.81 -15.82
CA ILE A 213 -7.81 -5.07 -15.32
C ILE A 213 -8.98 -5.81 -14.65
N PRO A 214 -9.39 -6.98 -15.18
CA PRO A 214 -10.45 -7.76 -14.56
C PRO A 214 -10.00 -8.26 -13.19
N ALA A 215 -10.97 -8.41 -12.27
CA ALA A 215 -10.76 -9.21 -11.07
C ALA A 215 -10.29 -10.61 -11.49
N CYS A 216 -9.13 -11.04 -11.03
CA CYS A 216 -8.70 -12.42 -11.26
C CYS A 216 -9.63 -13.37 -10.50
N GLN A 217 -10.09 -14.41 -11.19
CA GLN A 217 -10.69 -15.61 -10.58
C GLN A 217 -9.59 -16.52 -10.06
#